data_AF-A0A2M8E748-F1
#
_entry.id   AF-A0A2M8E748-F1
#
_cell.length_a   1.000
_cell.length_b   1.000
_cell.length_c   1.000
_cell.angle_alpha   90.00
_cell.angle_beta   90.00
_cell.angle_gamma   90.00
#
_symmetry.space_group_name_H-M   'P 1'
#
loop_
_entity.id
_entity.type
_entity.pdbx_description
1 polymer ?
#
loop_
_entity_poly.entity_id
_entity_poly.type
_entity_poly.pdbx_seq_one_letter_code
_entity_poly.pdbx_strand_id
1 'polypeptide(L)'
;MNTLNVDSQLSPLEDHLAFLSAAVIRGDAAELVKASAQVQSLAVALSQNLPLWTEHLQSHASDQRRVKAMAARLVSLREGLLRQGVGVERTLAALMPAAQSHTYAPKTGLAGHPLYGSAGRQSGEFKAFTA
;
A
#
# COMPACT_ATOMS: atom_id res chain seq x y z
N MET A 1 -22.38 -22.77 30.54
CA MET A 1 -21.76 -23.12 29.23
C MET A 1 -22.07 -22.00 28.26
N ASN A 2 -21.16 -21.03 28.13
CA ASN A 2 -21.28 -19.98 27.12
C ASN A 2 -20.91 -20.61 25.76
N THR A 3 -21.90 -20.92 24.94
CA THR A 3 -21.66 -21.18 23.52
C THR A 3 -21.15 -19.87 22.93
N LEU A 4 -19.82 -19.72 22.82
CA LEU A 4 -19.21 -18.70 21.98
C LEU A 4 -19.88 -18.83 20.61
N ASN A 5 -20.73 -17.86 20.28
CA ASN A 5 -21.49 -17.90 19.04
C ASN A 5 -20.55 -17.50 17.91
N VAL A 6 -19.69 -18.44 17.50
CA VAL A 6 -18.66 -18.25 16.46
C VAL A 6 -19.28 -17.71 15.18
N ASP A 7 -20.49 -18.15 14.84
CA ASP A 7 -21.27 -17.63 13.71
C ASP A 7 -21.53 -16.12 13.78
N SER A 8 -21.88 -15.62 14.97
CA SER A 8 -22.14 -14.19 15.18
C SER A 8 -20.90 -13.31 15.02
N GLN A 9 -19.70 -13.90 15.12
CA GLN A 9 -18.45 -13.16 14.93
C GLN A 9 -17.81 -13.37 13.55
N LEU A 10 -18.01 -14.53 12.92
CA LEU A 10 -17.52 -14.78 11.56
C LEU A 10 -18.33 -14.04 10.49
N SER A 11 -19.65 -13.96 10.64
CA SER A 11 -20.53 -13.36 9.62
C SER A 11 -20.24 -11.87 9.38
N PRO A 12 -20.10 -11.01 10.42
CA PRO A 12 -19.71 -9.62 10.22
C PRO A 12 -18.36 -9.47 9.54
N LEU A 13 -17.42 -10.38 9.81
CA LEU A 13 -16.09 -10.34 9.19
C LEU A 13 -16.16 -10.69 7.70
N GLU A 14 -16.97 -11.67 7.34
CA GLU A 14 -17.23 -12.02 5.93
C GLU A 14 -17.86 -10.85 5.17
N ASP A 15 -18.81 -10.15 5.78
CA ASP A 15 -19.47 -8.98 5.19
C ASP A 15 -18.48 -7.82 4.97
N HIS A 16 -17.62 -7.52 5.95
CA HIS A 16 -16.62 -6.47 5.82
C HIS A 16 -15.55 -6.82 4.78
N LEU A 17 -15.17 -8.09 4.66
CA LEU A 17 -14.28 -8.53 3.58
C LEU A 17 -14.93 -8.39 2.20
N ALA A 18 -16.24 -8.68 2.08
CA ALA A 18 -16.98 -8.46 0.85
C ALA A 18 -17.05 -6.95 0.51
N PHE A 19 -17.34 -6.11 1.50
CA PHE A 19 -17.35 -4.66 1.33
C PHE A 19 -15.98 -4.11 0.88
N LEU A 20 -14.89 -4.54 1.53
CA LEU A 20 -13.54 -4.17 1.14
C LEU A 20 -13.22 -4.63 -0.29
N SER A 21 -13.64 -5.83 -0.69
CA SER A 21 -13.45 -6.31 -2.08
C SER A 21 -14.15 -5.42 -3.10
N ALA A 22 -15.37 -4.96 -2.81
CA ALA A 22 -16.10 -4.05 -3.67
C ALA A 22 -15.46 -2.65 -3.71
N ALA A 23 -14.91 -2.17 -2.58
CA ALA A 23 -14.19 -0.90 -2.52
C ALA A 23 -12.88 -0.95 -3.33
N VAL A 24 -12.12 -2.05 -3.23
CA VAL A 24 -10.92 -2.29 -4.05
C VAL A 24 -11.28 -2.27 -5.53
N ILE A 25 -12.34 -2.95 -5.96
CA ILE A 25 -12.73 -2.95 -7.37
C ILE A 25 -13.13 -1.54 -7.86
N ARG A 26 -13.83 -0.77 -7.03
CA ARG A 26 -14.27 0.60 -7.36
C ARG A 26 -13.13 1.62 -7.39
N GLY A 27 -12.02 1.35 -6.71
CA GLY A 27 -10.86 2.25 -6.68
C GLY A 27 -11.10 3.56 -5.90
N ASP A 28 -12.14 3.60 -5.04
CA ASP A 28 -12.42 4.75 -4.19
C ASP A 28 -11.48 4.75 -2.98
N ALA A 29 -10.53 5.69 -2.96
CA ALA A 29 -9.53 5.79 -1.91
C ALA A 29 -10.13 6.07 -0.52
N ALA A 30 -11.21 6.86 -0.43
CA ALA A 30 -11.81 7.22 0.84
C ALA A 30 -12.54 6.03 1.47
N GLU A 31 -13.30 5.29 0.66
CA GLU A 31 -13.95 4.07 1.11
C GLU A 31 -12.93 2.97 1.47
N LEU A 32 -11.83 2.88 0.73
CA LEU A 32 -10.80 1.87 0.95
C LEU A 32 -10.08 2.07 2.29
N VAL A 33 -9.78 3.32 2.68
CA VAL A 33 -9.22 3.63 4.01
C VAL A 33 -10.20 3.23 5.11
N LYS A 34 -11.47 3.58 4.97
CA LYS A 34 -12.51 3.29 5.97
C LYS A 34 -12.73 1.79 6.14
N ALA A 35 -12.84 1.07 5.03
CA ALA A 35 -12.99 -0.38 5.01
C ALA A 35 -11.74 -1.09 5.57
N SER A 36 -10.54 -0.59 5.27
CA SER A 36 -9.29 -1.16 5.79
C SER A 36 -9.19 -1.03 7.32
N ALA A 37 -9.58 0.12 7.87
CA ALA A 37 -9.60 0.33 9.33
C ALA A 37 -10.57 -0.63 10.03
N GLN A 38 -11.75 -0.88 9.43
CA GLN A 38 -12.73 -1.83 9.96
C GLN A 38 -12.24 -3.28 9.89
N VAL A 39 -11.61 -3.68 8.78
CA VAL A 39 -11.03 -5.03 8.66
C VAL A 39 -9.88 -5.21 9.66
N GLN A 40 -9.06 -4.19 9.89
CA GLN A 40 -7.98 -4.25 10.88
C GLN A 40 -8.51 -4.44 12.30
N SER A 41 -9.53 -3.67 12.72
CA SER A 41 -10.10 -3.81 14.07
C SER A 41 -10.74 -5.19 14.27
N LEU A 42 -11.44 -5.71 13.25
CA LEU A 42 -12.02 -7.05 13.27
C LEU A 42 -10.96 -8.15 13.27
N ALA A 43 -9.86 -7.98 12.55
CA ALA A 43 -8.75 -8.95 12.55
C ALA A 43 -8.06 -9.02 13.92
N VAL A 44 -7.91 -7.89 14.61
CA VAL A 44 -7.39 -7.85 15.99
C VAL A 44 -8.36 -8.51 16.96
N ALA A 45 -9.66 -8.23 16.85
CA ALA A 45 -10.66 -8.91 17.67
C ALA A 45 -10.67 -10.43 17.42
N LEU A 46 -10.52 -10.87 16.17
CA LEU A 46 -10.46 -12.28 15.82
C LEU A 46 -9.19 -12.95 16.37
N SER A 47 -8.02 -12.30 16.29
CA SER A 47 -6.76 -12.89 16.80
C SER A 47 -6.77 -13.07 18.31
N GLN A 48 -7.43 -12.17 19.04
CA GLN A 48 -7.64 -12.28 20.49
C GLN A 48 -8.57 -13.45 20.86
N ASN A 49 -9.57 -13.73 20.02
CA ASN A 49 -10.55 -14.80 20.26
C ASN A 49 -10.15 -16.15 19.65
N LEU A 50 -9.15 -16.18 18.76
CA LEU A 50 -8.69 -17.39 18.08
C LEU A 50 -8.30 -18.54 19.03
N PRO A 51 -7.57 -18.31 20.15
CA PRO A 51 -7.23 -19.38 21.09
C PRO A 51 -8.47 -20.07 21.66
N LEU A 52 -9.51 -19.28 21.95
CA LEU A 52 -10.79 -19.76 22.50
C LEU A 52 -11.61 -20.56 21.48
N TRP A 53 -11.35 -20.35 20.19
CA TRP A 53 -12.06 -21.02 19.10
C TRP A 53 -11.37 -22.27 18.58
N THR A 54 -10.13 -22.52 18.98
CA THR A 54 -9.31 -23.61 18.43
C THR A 54 -10.01 -24.97 18.56
N GLU A 55 -10.57 -25.28 19.74
CA GLU A 55 -11.30 -26.53 19.98
C GLU A 55 -12.63 -26.60 19.23
N HIS A 56 -13.33 -25.46 19.09
CA HIS A 56 -14.58 -25.36 18.32
C HIS A 56 -14.33 -25.56 16.81
N LEU A 57 -13.29 -24.93 16.26
CA LEU A 57 -12.93 -25.04 14.84
C LEU A 57 -12.40 -26.44 14.46
N GLN A 58 -11.85 -27.19 15.42
CA GLN A 58 -11.47 -28.59 15.21
C GLN A 58 -12.68 -29.52 15.15
N SER A 59 -13.73 -29.23 15.92
CA SER A 59 -14.96 -30.02 15.97
C SER A 59 -15.97 -29.64 14.86
N HIS A 60 -15.90 -28.40 14.35
CA HIS A 60 -16.83 -27.87 13.34
C HIS A 60 -16.13 -27.58 12.01
N ALA A 61 -16.13 -28.58 11.12
CA ALA A 61 -15.47 -28.49 9.82
C ALA A 61 -16.04 -27.40 8.89
N SER A 62 -17.31 -27.01 9.05
CA SER A 62 -17.94 -25.89 8.31
C SER A 62 -17.25 -24.56 8.62
N ASP A 63 -17.04 -24.28 9.90
CA ASP A 63 -16.51 -23.01 10.38
C ASP A 63 -15.03 -22.90 10.04
N GLN A 64 -14.31 -24.03 10.12
CA GLN A 64 -12.93 -24.12 9.65
C GLN A 64 -12.80 -23.78 8.15
N ARG A 65 -13.73 -24.26 7.31
CA ARG A 65 -13.74 -23.94 5.87
C ARG A 65 -14.01 -22.46 5.64
N ARG A 66 -14.93 -21.85 6.40
CA ARG A 66 -15.20 -20.41 6.32
C ARG A 66 -13.97 -19.58 6.64
N VAL A 67 -13.27 -19.89 7.75
CA VAL A 67 -12.01 -19.21 8.12
C VAL A 67 -10.95 -19.36 7.03
N LYS A 68 -10.80 -20.55 6.44
CA LYS A 68 -9.89 -20.76 5.30
C LYS A 68 -10.29 -19.94 4.07
N ALA A 69 -11.59 -19.86 3.76
CA ALA A 69 -12.09 -19.04 2.65
C ALA A 69 -11.82 -17.55 2.88
N MET A 70 -12.00 -17.05 4.11
CA MET A 70 -11.66 -15.68 4.50
C MET A 70 -10.15 -15.40 4.32
N ALA A 71 -9.28 -16.33 4.74
CA ALA A 71 -7.85 -16.21 4.52
C ALA A 71 -7.48 -16.13 3.02
N ALA A 72 -8.10 -16.97 2.19
CA ALA A 72 -7.90 -16.93 0.73
C ALA A 72 -8.36 -15.60 0.11
N ARG A 73 -9.48 -15.05 0.57
CA ARG A 73 -9.97 -13.73 0.15
C ARG A 73 -9.01 -12.61 0.52
N LEU A 74 -8.45 -12.63 1.74
CA LEU A 74 -7.45 -11.65 2.18
C LEU A 74 -6.20 -11.64 1.29
N VAL A 75 -5.72 -12.82 0.87
CA VAL A 75 -4.60 -12.92 -0.08
C VAL A 75 -4.94 -12.26 -1.41
N SER A 76 -6.13 -12.55 -1.94
CA SER A 76 -6.61 -11.95 -3.20
C SER A 76 -6.75 -10.44 -3.12
N LEU A 77 -7.26 -9.93 -1.99
CA LEU A 77 -7.39 -8.49 -1.72
C LEU A 77 -6.03 -7.80 -1.67
N ARG A 78 -5.04 -8.41 -0.99
CA ARG A 78 -3.66 -7.91 -0.96
C ARG A 78 -3.07 -7.77 -2.36
N GLU A 79 -3.27 -8.77 -3.21
CA GLU A 79 -2.81 -8.71 -4.61
C GLU A 79 -3.51 -7.61 -5.41
N GLY A 80 -4.81 -7.38 -5.17
CA GLY A 80 -5.57 -6.29 -5.79
C GLY A 80 -5.00 -4.92 -5.41
N LEU A 81 -4.75 -4.70 -4.12
CA LEU A 81 -4.16 -3.48 -3.59
C LEU A 81 -2.76 -3.23 -4.14
N LEU A 82 -1.91 -4.25 -4.21
CA LEU A 82 -0.57 -4.13 -4.78
C LEU A 82 -0.61 -3.72 -6.26
N ARG A 83 -1.52 -4.31 -7.03
CA ARG A 83 -1.72 -3.94 -8.45
C ARG A 83 -2.17 -2.50 -8.60
N GLN A 84 -3.10 -2.04 -7.75
CA GLN A 84 -3.54 -0.65 -7.75
C GLN A 84 -2.42 0.32 -7.37
N GLY A 85 -1.61 -0.02 -6.36
CA GLY A 85 -0.45 0.78 -5.97
C GLY A 85 0.53 0.97 -7.13
N VAL A 86 0.87 -0.11 -7.85
CA VAL A 86 1.72 -0.01 -9.05
C VAL A 86 1.07 0.85 -10.15
N GLY A 87 -0.24 0.74 -10.33
CA GLY A 87 -1.00 1.59 -11.26
C GLY A 87 -0.87 3.07 -10.90
N VAL A 88 -1.13 3.42 -9.64
CA VAL A 88 -1.03 4.80 -9.12
C VAL A 88 0.38 5.34 -9.30
N GLU A 89 1.41 4.59 -8.90
CA GLU A 89 2.81 4.98 -9.09
C GLU A 89 3.16 5.26 -10.54
N ARG A 90 2.73 4.38 -11.48
CA ARG A 90 2.96 4.58 -12.92
C ARG A 90 2.21 5.80 -13.46
N THR A 91 0.99 6.05 -13.01
CA THR A 91 0.24 7.24 -13.42
C THR A 91 0.86 8.52 -12.87
N LEU A 92 1.30 8.53 -11.62
CA LEU A 92 2.00 9.65 -11.01
C LEU A 92 3.31 9.94 -11.73
N ALA A 93 4.06 8.89 -12.06
CA ALA A 93 5.26 8.93 -12.88
C ALA A 93 5.03 9.59 -14.25
N ALA A 94 3.91 9.28 -14.91
CA ALA A 94 3.56 9.87 -16.20
C ALA A 94 3.10 11.33 -16.08
N LEU A 95 2.37 11.68 -15.02
CA LEU A 95 1.86 13.03 -14.78
C LEU A 95 2.93 13.99 -14.27
N MET A 96 3.92 13.48 -13.51
CA MET A 96 5.00 14.28 -12.92
C MET A 96 6.39 13.70 -13.24
N PRO A 97 6.84 13.69 -14.51
CA PRO A 97 8.18 13.19 -14.87
C PRO A 97 9.30 13.96 -14.18
N ALA A 98 9.08 15.25 -13.91
CA ALA A 98 10.04 16.12 -13.23
C ALA A 98 10.34 15.70 -11.78
N ALA A 99 9.42 14.99 -11.11
CA ALA A 99 9.64 14.46 -9.75
C ALA A 99 10.53 13.20 -9.73
N GLN A 100 10.73 12.55 -10.88
CA GLN A 100 11.62 11.38 -11.02
C GLN A 100 13.09 11.79 -11.19
N SER A 101 13.30 13.00 -11.70
CA SER A 101 14.62 13.63 -11.76
C SER A 101 14.93 14.17 -10.38
N HIS A 102 15.91 13.60 -9.68
CA HIS A 102 16.46 14.23 -8.48
C HIS A 102 16.94 15.64 -8.83
N THR A 103 16.10 16.65 -8.57
CA THR A 103 16.39 18.05 -8.89
C THR A 103 17.64 18.56 -8.16
N TYR A 104 18.10 17.83 -7.12
CA TYR A 104 19.26 18.18 -6.31
C TYR A 104 20.23 17.02 -6.00
N ALA A 105 19.98 15.78 -6.44
CA ALA A 105 20.97 14.72 -6.24
C ALA A 105 21.92 14.70 -7.45
N PRO A 106 23.24 14.88 -7.26
CA PRO A 106 24.18 14.59 -8.33
C PRO A 106 23.98 13.11 -8.70
N LYS A 107 23.68 12.83 -9.97
CA LYS A 107 23.73 11.47 -10.51
C LYS A 107 25.12 10.93 -10.17
N THR A 108 25.18 10.02 -9.21
CA THR A 108 26.40 9.28 -8.90
C THR A 108 26.81 8.56 -10.18
N GLY A 109 27.89 9.01 -10.80
CA GLY A 109 28.66 8.15 -11.71
C GLY A 109 29.05 8.67 -13.09
N LEU A 110 28.60 9.83 -13.57
CA LEU A 110 29.12 10.36 -14.85
C LEU A 110 29.32 11.87 -14.78
N ALA A 111 30.60 12.25 -14.84
CA ALA A 111 31.09 13.59 -15.05
C ALA A 111 30.33 14.30 -16.19
N GLY A 112 29.99 15.59 -16.01
CA GLY A 112 29.51 16.37 -17.15
C GLY A 112 28.97 17.76 -16.92
N HIS A 113 28.61 18.19 -15.70
CA HIS A 113 28.26 19.60 -15.49
C HIS A 113 28.86 20.15 -14.20
N PRO A 114 29.62 21.26 -14.29
CA PRO A 114 30.26 21.81 -13.13
C PRO A 114 29.24 22.57 -12.27
N LEU A 115 29.34 22.42 -10.95
CA LEU A 115 28.45 23.09 -9.99
C LEU A 115 28.42 24.60 -10.24
N TYR A 116 27.26 25.24 -10.02
CA TYR A 116 27.15 26.69 -10.05
C TYR A 116 28.11 27.28 -9.00
N GLY A 117 29.24 27.85 -9.46
CA GLY A 117 30.39 28.23 -8.61
C GLY A 117 31.71 27.51 -8.93
N SER A 118 31.75 26.64 -9.94
CA SER A 118 32.99 26.02 -10.41
C SER A 118 33.97 27.06 -10.97
N ALA A 119 35.25 26.86 -10.68
CA ALA A 119 36.40 27.71 -11.01
C ALA A 119 36.64 27.91 -12.52
N GLY A 120 35.72 28.60 -13.19
CA GLY A 120 35.79 28.90 -14.62
C GLY A 120 35.04 30.16 -15.03
N ARG A 121 34.55 30.98 -14.08
CA ARG A 121 34.11 32.35 -14.39
C ARG A 121 35.34 33.24 -14.47
N GLN A 122 35.91 33.33 -15.67
CA GLN A 122 36.80 34.43 -16.04
C GLN A 122 35.98 35.73 -15.95
N SER A 123 36.02 36.34 -14.77
CA SER A 123 35.45 37.67 -14.52
C SER A 123 36.32 38.69 -15.25
N GLY A 124 35.81 39.17 -16.39
CA GLY A 124 36.12 40.47 -16.99
C GLY A 124 37.54 41.01 -16.85
N GLU A 125 38.46 40.54 -17.68
CA GLU A 125 39.64 41.32 -18.04
C GLU A 125 39.71 41.40 -19.56
N PHE A 126 39.34 42.57 -20.11
CA PHE A 126 39.52 42.91 -21.51
C PHE A 126 41.00 43.20 -21.75
N LYS A 127 41.69 42.37 -22.55
CA LYS A 127 42.94 42.81 -23.18
C LYS A 127 42.59 43.71 -24.36
N ALA A 128 42.76 45.02 -24.16
CA ALA A 128 42.72 45.99 -25.24
C ALA A 128 43.90 45.74 -26.20
N PHE A 129 43.60 45.52 -27.48
CA PHE A 129 44.59 45.65 -28.55
C PHE A 129 44.57 47.11 -29.01
N THR A 130 45.56 47.88 -28.62
CA THR A 130 45.88 49.16 -29.27
C THR A 130 46.71 48.87 -30.52
N ALA A 131 46.32 49.47 -31.64
CA ALA A 131 47.03 49.44 -32.92
C ALA A 131 48.32 50.29 -32.88
#